data_AF-A0A1W2CH07-F1
#
_entry.id   AF-A0A1W2CH07-F1
#
_cell.length_a   1.000
_cell.length_b   1.000
_cell.length_c   1.000
_cell.angle_alpha   90.00
_cell.angle_beta   90.00
_cell.angle_gamma   90.00
#
_symmetry.space_group_name_H-M   'P 1'
#
loop_
_entity.id
_entity.type
_entity.pdbx_description
1 polymer ?
#
loop_
_entity_poly.entity_id
_entity_poly.type
_entity_poly.pdbx_seq_one_letter_code
_entity_poly.pdbx_strand_id
1 'polypeptide(L)'
;MPFVAGLSVSVLASGISLFGMVPIVLWCLLARTWRTGLAVGMTLAALHVWFVVPRQLGWSGPWVPSYVERFWLYALVTAFVCAVGLAVQRRLLAGAGWLFAMVGMGFFITGVVLFDELEAKPRDEGVLPGPPGLQVVEGPGYCGSGNCSREVTMTGDRAPEVVRGHLESRGYTARTPERMCREVGVVFTHEVCAEPKTISADTVEVTWYVN
;
A
#
# COMPACT_ATOMS: atom_id res chain seq x y z
N MET A 1 -18.71 16.07 -12.69
CA MET A 1 -17.24 16.23 -12.63
C MET A 1 -16.69 16.45 -11.20
N PRO A 2 -16.96 15.57 -10.20
CA PRO A 2 -16.23 15.62 -8.91
C PRO A 2 -15.10 14.59 -8.78
N PHE A 3 -15.04 13.58 -9.66
CA PHE A 3 -14.09 12.45 -9.57
C PHE A 3 -12.63 12.84 -9.83
N VAL A 4 -12.39 13.86 -10.67
CA VAL A 4 -11.03 14.27 -11.06
C VAL A 4 -10.36 15.15 -9.98
N ALA A 5 -11.16 15.92 -9.23
CA ALA A 5 -10.66 16.73 -8.12
C ALA A 5 -10.25 15.87 -6.91
N GLY A 6 -10.99 14.79 -6.62
CA GLY A 6 -10.62 13.85 -5.54
C GLY A 6 -9.30 13.13 -5.80
N LEU A 7 -9.06 12.70 -7.04
CA LEU A 7 -7.80 12.04 -7.43
C LEU A 7 -6.58 12.97 -7.32
N SER A 8 -6.78 14.27 -7.52
CA SER A 8 -5.70 15.27 -7.50
C SER A 8 -5.25 15.61 -6.07
N VAL A 9 -6.16 15.58 -5.10
CA VAL A 9 -5.86 15.90 -3.70
C VAL A 9 -5.19 14.72 -2.98
N SER A 10 -5.52 13.47 -3.34
CA SER A 10 -4.84 12.28 -2.80
C SER A 10 -3.39 12.12 -3.29
N VAL A 11 -3.07 12.67 -4.46
CA VAL A 11 -1.73 12.61 -5.08
C VAL A 11 -0.70 13.47 -4.34
N LEU A 12 -1.13 14.53 -3.63
CA LEU A 12 -0.24 15.42 -2.87
C LEU A 12 -0.02 14.98 -1.42
N ALA A 13 -0.86 14.10 -0.87
CA ALA A 13 -0.84 13.75 0.55
C ALA A 13 0.08 12.56 0.90
N SER A 14 0.73 11.92 -0.07
CA SER A 14 1.63 10.78 0.20
C SER A 14 2.88 10.86 -0.68
N GLY A 15 4.07 10.95 -0.07
CA GLY A 15 5.36 11.02 -0.78
C GLY A 15 5.60 9.88 -1.79
N ILE A 16 4.79 8.83 -1.73
CA ILE A 16 4.75 7.68 -2.63
C ILE A 16 4.29 8.06 -4.04
N SER A 17 3.33 8.99 -4.19
CA SER A 17 2.86 9.41 -5.51
C SER A 17 3.93 10.21 -6.26
N LEU A 18 4.71 11.01 -5.53
CA LEU A 18 5.86 11.75 -6.09
C LEU A 18 6.96 10.79 -6.54
N PHE A 19 7.32 9.81 -5.71
CA PHE A 19 8.32 8.79 -6.06
C PHE A 19 7.91 8.00 -7.32
N GLY A 20 6.62 7.66 -7.43
CA GLY A 20 6.10 6.91 -8.56
C GLY A 20 6.09 7.66 -9.90
N MET A 21 6.01 9.00 -9.86
CA MET A 21 5.95 9.84 -11.06
C MET A 21 7.33 10.15 -11.65
N VAL A 22 8.40 10.10 -10.85
CA VAL A 22 9.77 10.39 -11.29
C VAL A 22 10.20 9.54 -12.50
N PRO A 23 10.02 8.19 -12.51
CA PRO A 23 10.37 7.37 -13.66
C PRO A 23 9.60 7.75 -14.93
N ILE A 24 8.31 8.11 -14.80
CA ILE A 24 7.46 8.49 -15.93
C ILE A 24 7.96 9.80 -16.55
N VAL A 25 8.18 10.82 -15.72
CA VAL A 25 8.65 12.14 -16.17
C VAL A 25 10.04 12.03 -16.80
N LEU A 26 10.98 11.35 -16.13
CA LEU A 26 12.32 11.14 -16.66
C LEU A 26 12.30 10.40 -17.99
N TRP A 27 11.44 9.37 -18.12
CA TRP A 27 11.29 8.65 -19.38
C TRP A 27 10.77 9.53 -20.50
N CYS A 28 9.74 10.35 -20.23
CA CYS A 28 9.19 11.30 -21.20
C CYS A 28 10.25 12.29 -21.72
N LEU A 29 11.17 12.73 -20.86
CA LEU A 29 12.28 13.64 -21.24
C LEU A 29 13.38 12.93 -22.04
N LEU A 30 13.64 11.65 -21.76
CA LEU A 30 14.70 10.87 -22.40
C LEU A 30 14.26 10.19 -23.71
N ALA A 31 12.95 10.09 -23.96
CA ALA A 31 12.40 9.39 -25.11
C ALA A 31 12.80 10.03 -26.45
N ARG A 32 13.54 9.29 -27.27
CA ARG A 32 14.00 9.76 -28.59
C ARG A 32 12.92 9.74 -29.68
N THR A 33 11.96 8.81 -29.56
CA THR A 33 10.85 8.69 -30.52
C THR A 33 9.53 8.72 -29.78
N TRP A 34 8.54 9.37 -30.40
CA TRP A 34 7.19 9.47 -29.83
C TRP A 34 6.57 8.09 -29.58
N ARG A 35 6.82 7.11 -30.45
CA ARG A 35 6.28 5.75 -30.34
C ARG A 35 6.82 5.03 -29.10
N THR A 36 8.13 5.01 -28.91
CA THR A 36 8.74 4.37 -27.73
C THR A 36 8.45 5.15 -26.44
N GLY A 37 8.40 6.48 -26.53
CA GLY A 37 8.05 7.33 -25.39
C GLY A 37 6.64 7.04 -24.91
N LEU A 38 5.67 7.02 -25.83
CA LEU A 38 4.28 6.74 -25.52
C LEU A 38 4.07 5.31 -25.02
N ALA A 39 4.66 4.30 -25.67
CA ALA A 39 4.50 2.91 -25.27
C ALA A 39 5.03 2.67 -23.85
N VAL A 40 6.27 3.06 -23.57
CA VAL A 40 6.87 2.86 -22.25
C VAL A 40 6.23 3.76 -21.19
N GLY A 41 5.93 5.02 -21.52
CA GLY A 41 5.25 5.95 -20.61
C GLY A 41 3.87 5.44 -20.18
N MET A 42 3.08 4.91 -21.11
CA MET A 42 1.78 4.30 -20.81
C MET A 42 1.94 3.05 -19.95
N THR A 43 2.93 2.20 -20.21
CA THR A 43 3.22 1.03 -19.38
C THR A 43 3.60 1.43 -17.95
N LEU A 44 4.47 2.44 -17.79
CA LEU A 44 4.86 2.94 -16.47
C LEU A 44 3.67 3.56 -15.73
N ALA A 45 2.81 4.30 -16.43
CA ALA A 45 1.59 4.85 -15.85
C ALA A 45 0.61 3.75 -15.41
N ALA A 46 0.41 2.72 -16.23
CA ALA A 46 -0.43 1.58 -15.89
C ALA A 46 0.11 0.82 -14.66
N LEU A 47 1.43 0.60 -14.59
CA LEU A 47 2.09 0.04 -13.42
C LEU A 47 1.87 0.92 -12.19
N HIS A 48 2.08 2.22 -12.29
CA HIS A 48 1.87 3.14 -11.17
C HIS A 48 0.44 3.07 -10.63
N VAL A 49 -0.55 3.08 -11.52
CA VAL A 49 -1.97 2.92 -11.16
C VAL A 49 -2.19 1.59 -10.43
N TRP A 50 -1.64 0.48 -10.93
CA TRP A 50 -1.78 -0.83 -10.29
C TRP A 50 -1.13 -0.91 -8.92
N PHE A 51 0.01 -0.26 -8.68
CA PHE A 51 0.65 -0.24 -7.35
C PHE A 51 -0.06 0.67 -6.35
N VAL A 52 -0.67 1.77 -6.80
CA VAL A 52 -1.28 2.78 -5.91
C VAL A 52 -2.76 2.53 -5.66
N VAL A 53 -3.54 2.30 -6.70
CA VAL A 53 -5.01 2.36 -6.65
C VAL A 53 -5.64 1.23 -5.81
N PRO A 54 -5.28 -0.06 -5.97
CA PRO A 54 -5.94 -1.15 -5.24
C PRO A 54 -5.95 -0.94 -3.72
N ARG A 55 -4.81 -0.55 -3.13
CA ARG A 55 -4.71 -0.27 -1.69
C ARG A 55 -5.56 0.95 -1.27
N GLN A 56 -5.62 2.00 -2.09
CA GLN A 56 -6.47 3.17 -1.82
C GLN A 56 -7.96 2.84 -1.89
N LEU A 57 -8.34 1.86 -2.72
CA LEU A 57 -9.69 1.31 -2.78
C LEU A 57 -9.96 0.27 -1.68
N GLY A 58 -9.02 0.01 -0.78
CA GLY A 58 -9.15 -0.98 0.28
C GLY A 58 -9.12 -2.42 -0.22
N TRP A 59 -8.70 -2.67 -1.46
CA TRP A 59 -8.53 -4.01 -2.00
C TRP A 59 -7.34 -4.71 -1.34
N SER A 60 -7.42 -6.04 -1.34
CA SER A 60 -6.46 -6.92 -0.69
C SER A 60 -6.43 -8.28 -1.37
N GLY A 61 -5.44 -9.10 -1.01
CA GLY A 61 -5.24 -10.44 -1.56
C GLY A 61 -3.90 -10.58 -2.30
N PRO A 62 -3.66 -11.74 -2.92
CA PRO A 62 -2.34 -12.12 -3.46
C PRO A 62 -1.92 -11.30 -4.69
N TRP A 63 -2.83 -10.50 -5.24
CA TRP A 63 -2.59 -9.64 -6.41
C TRP A 63 -2.42 -8.17 -6.05
N VAL A 64 -2.49 -7.83 -4.75
CA VAL A 64 -2.39 -6.45 -4.27
C VAL A 64 -1.03 -6.25 -3.62
N PRO A 65 -0.15 -5.42 -4.19
CA PRO A 65 1.16 -5.15 -3.62
C PRO A 65 1.07 -4.70 -2.18
N SER A 66 1.95 -5.24 -1.36
CA SER A 66 2.10 -4.79 0.01
C SER A 66 2.62 -3.36 0.08
N TYR A 67 2.53 -2.73 1.26
CA TYR A 67 3.06 -1.38 1.43
C TYR A 67 4.58 -1.34 1.16
N VAL A 68 5.33 -2.28 1.71
CA VAL A 68 6.77 -2.43 1.52
C VAL A 68 7.11 -2.75 0.05
N GLU A 69 6.35 -3.62 -0.60
CA GLU A 69 6.53 -3.96 -2.03
C GLU A 69 6.40 -2.77 -2.96
N ARG A 70 5.58 -1.77 -2.62
CA ARG A 70 5.47 -0.55 -3.44
C ARG A 70 6.78 0.21 -3.61
N PHE A 71 7.76 0.03 -2.72
CA PHE A 71 9.04 0.75 -2.82
C PHE A 71 10.05 -0.04 -3.67
N TRP A 72 10.39 -1.26 -3.27
CA TRP A 72 11.40 -2.04 -3.98
C TRP A 72 10.85 -2.68 -5.27
N LEU A 73 9.66 -3.28 -5.25
CA LEU A 73 9.12 -4.01 -6.41
C LEU A 73 8.72 -3.04 -7.51
N TYR A 74 8.10 -1.91 -7.17
CA TYR A 74 7.80 -0.87 -8.15
C TYR A 74 9.09 -0.35 -8.82
N ALA A 75 10.13 -0.05 -8.03
CA ALA A 75 11.41 0.40 -8.56
C ALA A 75 12.06 -0.65 -9.48
N LEU A 76 12.00 -1.94 -9.14
CA LEU A 76 12.50 -3.02 -9.98
C LEU A 76 11.73 -3.16 -11.30
N VAL A 77 10.40 -3.21 -11.24
CA VAL A 77 9.57 -3.41 -12.43
C VAL A 77 9.66 -2.20 -13.36
N THR A 78 9.66 -0.99 -12.82
CA THR A 78 9.87 0.23 -13.61
C THR A 78 11.27 0.26 -14.22
N ALA A 79 12.31 -0.14 -13.47
CA ALA A 79 13.69 -0.22 -14.00
C ALA A 79 13.75 -1.21 -15.15
N PHE A 80 13.10 -2.37 -15.02
CA PHE A 80 13.03 -3.37 -16.08
C PHE A 80 12.34 -2.83 -17.34
N VAL A 81 11.18 -2.20 -17.21
CA VAL A 81 10.46 -1.59 -18.34
C VAL A 81 11.31 -0.52 -19.04
N CYS A 82 11.97 0.33 -18.26
CA CYS A 82 12.88 1.35 -18.77
C CYS A 82 14.12 0.73 -19.45
N ALA A 83 14.68 -0.35 -18.89
CA ALA A 83 15.81 -1.08 -19.48
C ALA A 83 15.44 -1.66 -20.85
N VAL A 84 14.26 -2.27 -20.98
CA VAL A 84 13.75 -2.77 -22.26
C VAL A 84 13.62 -1.62 -23.27
N GLY A 85 13.04 -0.48 -22.87
CA GLY A 85 12.94 0.69 -23.73
C GLY A 85 14.32 1.22 -24.19
N LEU A 86 15.30 1.24 -23.30
CA LEU A 86 16.67 1.68 -23.61
C LEU A 86 17.40 0.68 -24.50
N ALA A 87 17.17 -0.62 -24.32
CA ALA A 87 17.70 -1.67 -25.16
C ALA A 87 17.18 -1.55 -26.61
N VAL A 88 15.88 -1.30 -26.79
CA VAL A 88 15.28 -1.02 -28.11
C VAL A 88 15.90 0.21 -28.76
N GLN A 89 16.26 1.23 -27.97
CA GLN A 89 16.95 2.43 -28.45
C GLN A 89 18.48 2.28 -28.55
N ARG A 90 19.05 1.09 -28.28
CA ARG A 90 20.50 0.79 -28.25
C ARG A 90 21.30 1.71 -27.33
N ARG A 91 20.73 2.09 -26.18
CA ARG A 91 21.32 3.02 -25.18
C ARG A 91 21.40 2.44 -23.77
N LEU A 92 21.31 1.12 -23.63
CA LEU A 92 21.30 0.46 -22.32
C LEU A 92 22.49 0.89 -21.44
N LEU A 93 23.70 0.94 -22.02
CA LEU A 93 24.91 1.35 -21.29
C LEU A 93 24.86 2.81 -20.81
N ALA A 94 24.31 3.72 -21.62
CA ALA A 94 24.19 5.13 -21.27
C ALA A 94 23.16 5.38 -20.17
N GLY A 95 22.13 4.53 -20.06
CA GLY A 95 21.11 4.60 -19.02
C GLY A 95 21.36 3.71 -17.80
N ALA A 96 22.41 2.87 -17.82
CA ALA A 96 22.64 1.86 -16.78
C ALA A 96 22.79 2.48 -15.38
N GLY A 97 23.57 3.56 -15.25
CA GLY A 97 23.76 4.24 -13.97
C GLY A 97 22.45 4.76 -13.37
N TRP A 98 21.56 5.32 -14.21
CA TRP A 98 20.25 5.77 -13.77
C TRP A 98 19.34 4.61 -13.33
N LEU A 99 19.34 3.50 -14.07
CA LEU A 99 18.59 2.29 -13.69
C LEU A 99 19.05 1.74 -12.34
N PHE A 100 20.37 1.63 -12.13
CA PHE A 100 20.94 1.21 -10.86
C PHE A 100 20.59 2.16 -9.72
N ALA A 101 20.67 3.47 -9.94
CA ALA A 101 20.29 4.46 -8.93
C ALA A 101 18.81 4.34 -8.55
N MET A 102 17.92 4.09 -9.52
CA MET A 102 16.49 3.93 -9.26
C MET A 102 16.19 2.68 -8.43
N VAL A 103 16.79 1.53 -8.81
CA VAL A 103 16.66 0.28 -8.04
C VAL A 103 17.24 0.46 -6.64
N GLY A 104 18.46 1.00 -6.54
CA GLY A 104 19.13 1.26 -5.27
C GLY A 104 18.32 2.17 -4.35
N MET A 105 17.71 3.23 -4.89
CA MET A 105 16.83 4.12 -4.14
C MET A 105 15.58 3.39 -3.64
N GLY A 106 14.94 2.56 -4.48
CA GLY A 106 13.78 1.76 -4.07
C GLY A 106 14.10 0.82 -2.90
N PHE A 107 15.23 0.11 -2.97
CA PHE A 107 15.70 -0.74 -1.86
C PHE A 107 16.10 0.07 -0.62
N PHE A 108 16.75 1.21 -0.79
CA PHE A 108 17.13 2.08 0.32
C PHE A 108 15.89 2.57 1.09
N ILE A 109 14.89 3.10 0.37
CA ILE A 109 13.62 3.54 0.98
C ILE A 109 12.94 2.35 1.66
N THR A 110 12.93 1.19 1.03
CA THR A 110 12.39 -0.05 1.63
C THR A 110 13.08 -0.38 2.96
N GLY A 111 14.41 -0.29 3.01
CA GLY A 111 15.17 -0.51 4.23
C GLY A 111 14.83 0.48 5.35
N VAL A 112 14.68 1.77 5.01
CA VAL A 112 14.24 2.80 5.96
C VAL A 112 12.83 2.53 6.46
N VAL A 113 11.90 2.17 5.57
CA VAL A 113 10.50 1.86 5.93
C VAL A 113 10.43 0.62 6.81
N LEU A 114 11.16 -0.44 6.48
CA LEU A 114 11.20 -1.66 7.30
C LEU A 114 11.77 -1.39 8.68
N PHE A 115 12.78 -0.51 8.79
CA PHE A 115 13.33 -0.13 10.08
C PHE A 115 12.32 0.67 10.92
N ASP A 116 11.59 1.60 10.30
CA ASP A 116 10.51 2.35 10.93
C ASP A 116 9.36 1.42 11.37
N GLU A 117 8.99 0.43 10.55
CA GLU A 117 7.94 -0.55 10.87
C GLU A 117 8.31 -1.49 12.05
N LEU A 118 9.58 -1.67 12.36
CA LEU A 118 9.99 -2.44 13.56
C LEU A 118 9.70 -1.69 14.86
N GLU A 119 9.62 -0.36 14.81
CA GLU A 119 9.44 0.49 15.98
C GLU A 119 8.05 1.17 16.01
N ALA A 120 7.33 1.17 14.90
CA ALA A 120 6.05 1.85 14.73
C ALA A 120 4.85 0.89 14.82
N LYS A 121 3.72 1.44 15.29
CA LYS A 121 2.43 0.76 15.25
C LYS A 121 2.04 0.41 13.81
N PRO A 122 1.34 -0.72 13.59
CA PRO A 122 0.80 -1.05 12.28
C PRO A 122 -0.10 0.08 11.80
N ARG A 123 -0.13 0.29 10.48
CA ARG A 123 -0.94 1.35 9.87
C ARG A 123 -2.41 0.93 9.85
N ASP A 124 -3.21 1.56 9.00
CA ASP A 124 -4.65 1.30 8.95
C ASP A 124 -5.01 -0.13 8.53
N GLU A 125 -4.16 -0.77 7.72
CA GLU A 125 -4.29 -2.14 7.18
C GLU A 125 -5.71 -2.56 6.71
N GLY A 126 -6.54 -1.60 6.30
CA GLY A 126 -7.92 -1.84 5.92
C GLY A 126 -8.87 -2.17 7.08
N VAL A 127 -8.42 -2.03 8.33
CA VAL A 127 -9.26 -1.87 9.53
C VAL A 127 -9.79 -0.43 9.58
N LEU A 128 -8.94 0.52 9.17
CA LEU A 128 -9.30 1.91 8.97
C LEU A 128 -9.32 2.29 7.47
N PRO A 129 -10.12 3.30 7.08
CA PRO A 129 -11.13 4.00 7.88
C PRO A 129 -12.26 3.07 8.33
N GLY A 130 -12.80 3.31 9.54
CA GLY A 130 -13.88 2.50 10.09
C GLY A 130 -15.18 2.58 9.27
N PRO A 131 -16.12 1.67 9.50
CA PRO A 131 -17.39 1.64 8.78
C PRO A 131 -18.21 2.92 9.03
N PRO A 132 -19.00 3.35 8.04
CA PRO A 132 -19.82 4.55 8.17
C PRO A 132 -20.84 4.37 9.29
N GLY A 133 -21.04 5.42 10.09
CA GLY A 133 -22.00 5.41 11.20
C GLY A 133 -21.42 4.98 12.55
N LEU A 134 -20.16 4.53 12.61
CA LEU A 134 -19.45 4.33 13.87
C LEU A 134 -18.51 5.51 14.15
N GLN A 135 -18.50 5.96 15.41
CA GLN A 135 -17.49 6.86 15.91
C GLN A 135 -16.23 6.05 16.23
N VAL A 136 -15.09 6.47 15.67
CA VAL A 136 -13.80 5.80 15.87
C VAL A 136 -12.94 6.65 16.80
N VAL A 137 -12.45 6.03 17.87
CA VAL A 137 -11.50 6.63 18.82
C VAL A 137 -10.25 5.78 18.82
N GLU A 138 -9.10 6.41 18.58
CA GLU A 138 -7.82 5.71 18.60
C GLU A 138 -7.38 5.41 20.03
N GLY A 139 -7.04 4.14 20.28
CA GLY A 139 -6.59 3.64 21.57
C GLY A 139 -5.08 3.80 21.78
N PRO A 140 -4.58 3.43 22.96
CA PRO A 140 -3.18 3.58 23.32
C PRO A 140 -2.27 2.68 22.48
N GLY A 141 -2.76 1.55 21.96
CA GLY A 141 -1.97 0.55 21.22
C GLY A 141 -0.75 0.05 22.02
N TYR A 142 0.08 -0.77 21.41
CA TYR A 142 1.27 -1.30 22.09
C TYR A 142 2.40 -1.62 21.12
N CYS A 143 3.64 -1.33 21.52
CA CYS A 143 4.84 -1.78 20.81
C CYS A 143 5.82 -2.30 21.87
N GLY A 144 6.23 -3.57 21.77
CA GLY A 144 7.15 -4.17 22.70
C GLY A 144 7.50 -5.62 22.36
N SER A 145 8.70 -6.05 22.73
CA SER A 145 9.18 -7.44 22.62
C SER A 145 9.03 -8.06 21.22
N GLY A 146 9.17 -7.26 20.16
CA GLY A 146 9.19 -7.73 18.76
C GLY A 146 7.82 -7.76 18.06
N ASN A 147 6.76 -7.20 18.66
CA ASN A 147 5.52 -6.97 17.93
C ASN A 147 4.89 -5.62 18.28
N CYS A 148 4.18 -5.05 17.31
CA CYS A 148 3.44 -3.80 17.44
C CYS A 148 1.98 -4.04 17.08
N SER A 149 1.08 -3.49 17.89
CA SER A 149 -0.35 -3.49 17.66
C SER A 149 -0.91 -2.09 17.71
N ARG A 150 -1.98 -1.88 16.94
CA ARG A 150 -2.79 -0.68 16.98
C ARG A 150 -4.18 -1.06 17.44
N GLU A 151 -4.80 -0.15 18.17
CA GLU A 151 -6.07 -0.36 18.83
C GLU A 151 -6.99 0.81 18.52
N VAL A 152 -8.24 0.51 18.24
CA VAL A 152 -9.31 1.52 18.13
C VAL A 152 -10.55 1.03 18.85
N THR A 153 -11.25 1.94 19.50
CA THR A 153 -12.61 1.73 19.97
C THR A 153 -13.58 2.31 18.95
N MET A 154 -14.55 1.51 18.52
CA MET A 154 -15.63 1.93 17.64
C MET A 154 -16.96 1.87 18.39
N THR A 155 -17.70 2.97 18.39
CA THR A 155 -19.00 3.10 19.07
C THR A 155 -20.12 3.44 18.08
N GLY A 156 -21.28 2.82 18.27
CA GLY A 156 -22.48 3.03 17.46
C GLY A 156 -23.40 1.81 17.42
N ASP A 157 -24.55 1.93 16.75
CA ASP A 157 -25.55 0.86 16.72
C ASP A 157 -25.02 -0.43 16.13
N ARG A 158 -25.10 -1.53 16.89
CA ARG A 158 -24.63 -2.86 16.49
C ARG A 158 -23.15 -2.84 16.05
N ALA A 159 -22.33 -2.09 16.79
CA ALA A 159 -20.92 -1.90 16.46
C ALA A 159 -20.17 -3.24 16.23
N PRO A 160 -20.33 -4.28 17.08
CA PRO A 160 -19.64 -5.56 16.85
C PRO A 160 -19.99 -6.21 15.51
N GLU A 161 -21.26 -6.24 15.13
CA GLU A 161 -21.73 -6.84 13.89
C GLU A 161 -21.30 -6.01 12.67
N VAL A 162 -21.40 -4.69 12.76
CA VAL A 162 -21.00 -3.76 11.70
C VAL A 162 -19.50 -3.84 11.44
N VAL A 163 -18.68 -3.92 12.49
CA VAL A 163 -17.23 -4.07 12.37
C VAL A 163 -16.85 -5.43 11.79
N ARG A 164 -17.47 -6.52 12.24
CA ARG A 164 -17.22 -7.85 11.67
C ARG A 164 -17.55 -7.88 10.17
N GLY A 165 -18.72 -7.38 9.78
CA GLY A 165 -19.09 -7.26 8.37
C GLY A 165 -18.16 -6.35 7.56
N HIS A 166 -17.66 -5.27 8.17
CA HIS A 166 -16.65 -4.40 7.55
C HIS A 166 -15.35 -5.17 7.27
N LEU A 167 -14.81 -5.88 8.26
CA LEU A 167 -13.59 -6.67 8.10
C LEU A 167 -13.77 -7.76 7.02
N GLU A 168 -14.89 -8.47 7.02
CA GLU A 168 -15.22 -9.46 5.98
C GLU A 168 -15.27 -8.84 4.57
N SER A 169 -15.88 -7.66 4.43
CA SER A 169 -15.91 -6.92 3.15
C SER A 169 -14.51 -6.51 2.66
N ARG A 170 -13.55 -6.42 3.59
CA ARG A 170 -12.13 -6.15 3.32
C ARG A 170 -11.30 -7.41 3.18
N GLY A 171 -11.93 -8.59 3.08
CA GLY A 171 -11.26 -9.86 2.84
C GLY A 171 -10.63 -10.49 4.08
N TYR A 172 -10.96 -10.02 5.28
CA TYR A 172 -10.58 -10.73 6.50
C TYR A 172 -11.47 -11.97 6.67
N THR A 173 -10.84 -13.08 7.04
CA THR A 173 -11.51 -14.35 7.32
C THR A 173 -11.30 -14.74 8.78
N ALA A 174 -12.33 -15.30 9.43
CA ALA A 174 -12.21 -15.75 10.81
C ALA A 174 -11.23 -16.92 10.90
N ARG A 175 -10.13 -16.73 11.64
CA ARG A 175 -9.22 -17.82 12.04
C ARG A 175 -9.68 -18.44 13.36
N THR A 176 -10.17 -17.60 14.26
CA THR A 176 -10.83 -17.98 15.51
C THR A 176 -12.08 -17.12 15.71
N PRO A 177 -12.95 -17.41 16.70
CA PRO A 177 -14.11 -16.58 16.99
C PRO A 177 -13.77 -15.12 17.36
N GLU A 178 -12.55 -14.88 17.83
CA GLU A 178 -12.08 -13.58 18.31
C GLU A 178 -11.04 -12.95 17.38
N ARG A 179 -10.60 -13.66 16.33
CA ARG A 179 -9.52 -13.22 15.44
C ARG A 179 -9.87 -13.44 13.99
N MET A 180 -9.78 -12.37 13.21
CA MET A 180 -9.96 -12.38 11.77
C MET A 180 -8.65 -11.98 11.11
N CYS A 181 -8.20 -12.72 10.10
CA CYS A 181 -6.92 -12.47 9.45
C CYS A 181 -7.05 -12.40 7.93
N ARG A 182 -6.06 -11.77 7.31
CA ARG A 182 -5.98 -11.56 5.88
C ARG A 182 -4.53 -11.57 5.42
N GLU A 183 -4.26 -12.33 4.37
CA GLU A 183 -2.97 -12.31 3.69
C GLU A 183 -2.89 -11.14 2.70
N VAL A 184 -1.75 -10.45 2.71
CA VAL A 184 -1.47 -9.33 1.81
C VAL A 184 -0.04 -9.43 1.28
N GLY A 185 0.19 -8.88 0.09
CA GLY A 185 1.48 -8.93 -0.61
C GLY A 185 1.45 -9.88 -1.80
N VAL A 186 2.32 -9.61 -2.76
CA VAL A 186 2.43 -10.32 -4.04
C VAL A 186 3.63 -11.26 -4.05
N VAL A 187 4.78 -10.79 -3.57
CA VAL A 187 6.05 -11.52 -3.53
C VAL A 187 6.35 -11.97 -2.10
N PHE A 188 6.16 -11.09 -1.13
CA PHE A 188 6.28 -11.35 0.30
C PHE A 188 4.91 -11.22 0.96
N THR A 189 4.29 -12.36 1.21
CA THR A 189 3.01 -12.45 1.89
C THR A 189 3.20 -12.28 3.40
N HIS A 190 2.49 -11.34 3.99
CA HIS A 190 2.32 -11.21 5.45
C HIS A 190 0.85 -11.32 5.82
N GLU A 191 0.60 -11.70 7.06
CA GLU A 191 -0.74 -11.86 7.59
C GLU A 191 -1.08 -10.68 8.49
N VAL A 192 -2.13 -9.94 8.15
CA VAL A 192 -2.70 -8.92 9.05
C VAL A 192 -3.85 -9.57 9.80
N CYS A 193 -3.80 -9.52 11.13
CA CYS A 193 -4.87 -10.03 11.98
C CYS A 193 -5.50 -8.89 12.78
N ALA A 194 -6.82 -8.90 12.85
CA ALA A 194 -7.64 -8.01 13.64
C ALA A 194 -8.47 -8.83 14.64
N GLU A 195 -8.51 -8.36 15.88
CA GLU A 195 -9.18 -8.97 17.01
C GLU A 195 -10.32 -8.05 17.48
N PRO A 196 -11.55 -8.22 16.96
CA PRO A 196 -12.69 -7.45 17.41
C PRO A 196 -13.23 -8.00 18.75
N LYS A 197 -12.99 -7.27 19.83
CA LYS A 197 -13.45 -7.55 21.18
C LYS A 197 -14.73 -6.77 21.48
N THR A 198 -15.82 -7.49 21.73
CA THR A 198 -17.11 -6.87 22.09
C THR A 198 -17.07 -6.40 23.54
N ILE A 199 -17.24 -5.09 23.76
CA ILE A 199 -17.36 -4.49 25.10
C ILE A 199 -18.84 -4.41 25.50
N SER A 200 -19.68 -3.95 24.57
CA SER A 200 -21.14 -3.86 24.71
C SER A 200 -21.82 -3.99 23.34
N ALA A 201 -23.15 -3.97 23.29
CA ALA A 201 -23.90 -4.07 22.03
C ALA A 201 -23.64 -2.90 21.07
N ASP A 202 -23.16 -1.77 21.60
CA ASP A 202 -22.88 -0.53 20.89
C ASP A 202 -21.40 -0.16 20.87
N THR A 203 -20.52 -0.98 21.46
CA THR A 203 -19.08 -0.69 21.55
C THR A 203 -18.24 -1.92 21.26
N VAL A 204 -17.29 -1.78 20.34
CA VAL A 204 -16.30 -2.79 20.00
C VAL A 204 -14.90 -2.20 20.00
N GLU A 205 -13.97 -2.91 20.61
CA GLU A 205 -12.53 -2.61 20.55
C GLU A 205 -11.92 -3.50 19.47
N VAL A 206 -11.13 -2.92 18.58
CA VAL A 206 -10.45 -3.66 17.51
C VAL A 206 -8.96 -3.44 17.68
N THR A 207 -8.26 -4.51 18.01
CA THR A 207 -6.80 -4.53 18.03
C THR A 207 -6.30 -5.24 16.80
N TRP A 208 -5.30 -4.70 16.10
CA TRP A 208 -4.70 -5.39 14.95
C TRP A 208 -3.19 -5.29 14.94
N TYR A 209 -2.57 -6.25 14.28
CA TYR A 209 -1.14 -6.43 14.18
C TYR A 209 -0.78 -7.13 12.85
N VAL A 210 0.48 -7.01 12.46
CA VAL A 210 1.03 -7.61 11.23
C VAL A 210 2.04 -8.70 11.63
N ASN A 211 1.84 -9.90 11.10
CA ASN A 211 2.67 -11.09 11.31
C ASN A 211 3.40 -11.53 10.04
#